data_AF-A0AA96YDT4-F1
#
_entry.id   AF-A0AA96YDT4-F1
#
_cell.length_a   1.000
_cell.length_b   1.000
_cell.length_c   1.000
_cell.angle_alpha   90.00
_cell.angle_beta   90.00
_cell.angle_gamma   90.00
#
_symmetry.space_group_name_H-M   'P 1'
#
loop_
_entity.id
_entity.type
_entity.pdbx_description
1 polymer ?
#
loop_
_entity_poly.entity_id
_entity_poly.type
_entity_poly.pdbx_seq_one_letter_code
_entity_poly.pdbx_strand_id
1 'polypeptide(L)' 'MMSDVVERPVASPCVSICALDEQDICTGCQRTVAEIGRWGRMDNDERRAVLKLCHERAVEAGLIL' A
#
# COMPACT_ATOMS: atom_id res chain seq x y z
N MET A 1 11.04 -20.35 -26.94
CA MET A 1 10.18 -19.16 -26.76
C MET A 1 10.23 -18.82 -25.28
N MET A 2 10.99 -17.80 -24.91
CA MET A 2 11.13 -17.37 -23.52
C MET A 2 9.77 -16.83 -23.07
N SER A 3 9.12 -17.57 -22.17
CA SER A 3 7.96 -17.08 -21.45
C SER A 3 8.47 -16.09 -20.42
N ASP A 4 8.60 -14.83 -20.81
CA ASP A 4 8.71 -13.72 -19.87
C ASP A 4 7.43 -13.71 -19.03
N VAL A 5 7.53 -14.29 -17.83
CA VAL A 5 6.47 -14.23 -16.83
C VAL A 5 6.41 -12.77 -16.38
N VAL A 6 5.61 -11.96 -17.08
CA VAL A 6 5.31 -10.59 -16.66
C VAL A 6 4.59 -10.72 -15.32
N GLU A 7 5.34 -10.44 -14.25
CA GLU A 7 4.83 -10.54 -12.91
C GLU A 7 3.65 -9.58 -12.75
N ARG A 8 2.49 -10.11 -12.37
CA ARG A 8 1.28 -9.29 -12.28
C ARG A 8 1.49 -8.16 -11.28
N PRO A 9 1.00 -6.94 -11.58
CA PRO A 9 1.14 -5.82 -10.67
C PRO A 9 0.54 -6.15 -9.31
N VAL A 10 1.28 -5.88 -8.23
CA VAL A 10 0.80 -6.08 -6.85
C VAL A 10 -0.50 -5.30 -6.65
N ALA A 11 -1.49 -5.98 -6.09
CA ALA A 11 -2.83 -5.43 -5.87
C ALA A 11 -2.79 -4.29 -4.85
N SER A 12 -3.61 -3.27 -5.09
CA SER A 12 -3.74 -2.13 -4.18
C SER A 12 -4.44 -2.57 -2.89
N PRO A 13 -3.94 -2.21 -1.69
CA PRO A 13 -4.61 -2.49 -0.41
C PRO A 13 -5.81 -1.56 -0.15
N CYS A 14 -6.29 -0.87 -1.18
CA CYS A 14 -7.36 0.12 -1.02
C CYS A 14 -8.70 -0.56 -0.72
N VAL A 15 -9.30 -0.21 0.41
CA VAL A 15 -10.67 -0.64 0.78
C VAL A 15 -11.74 0.35 0.30
N SER A 16 -11.40 1.26 -0.61
CA SER A 16 -12.28 2.34 -1.12
C SER A 16 -12.85 3.27 -0.04
N ILE A 17 -12.19 3.33 1.12
CA ILE A 17 -12.47 4.29 2.19
C ILE A 17 -11.30 5.25 2.22
N CYS A 18 -11.54 6.51 1.85
CA CYS A 18 -10.55 7.56 1.94
C CYS A 18 -10.85 8.42 3.17
N ALA A 19 -10.29 8.02 4.31
CA ALA A 19 -10.29 8.79 5.54
C ALA A 19 -8.83 8.93 5.98
N LEU A 20 -8.33 10.16 6.04
CA LEU A 20 -6.97 10.47 6.47
C LEU A 20 -6.98 10.90 7.94
N ASP A 21 -5.93 10.55 8.68
CA ASP A 21 -5.67 11.07 10.02
C ASP A 21 -4.89 12.39 9.99
N GLU A 22 -4.46 12.88 11.15
CA GLU A 22 -3.67 14.10 11.30
C GLU A 22 -2.25 14.00 10.73
N GLN A 23 -1.79 12.78 10.40
CA GLN A 23 -0.47 12.48 9.84
C GLN A 23 -0.54 12.18 8.33
N ASP A 24 -1.66 12.50 7.66
CA ASP A 24 -1.92 12.19 6.25
C ASP A 24 -1.84 10.69 5.91
N ILE A 25 -2.15 9.83 6.89
CA ILE A 25 -2.24 8.38 6.73
C ILE A 25 -3.70 7.97 6.59
N CYS A 26 -3.98 7.17 5.57
CA CYS A 26 -5.31 6.63 5.36
C CYS A 26 -5.66 5.61 6.43
N THR A 27 -6.65 5.88 7.28
CA THR A 27 -7.06 4.98 8.37
C THR A 27 -7.58 3.63 7.86
N GLY A 28 -8.10 3.57 6.63
CA GLY A 28 -8.60 2.34 6.00
C GLY A 28 -7.52 1.44 5.39
N CYS A 29 -6.55 2.01 4.66
CA CYS A 29 -5.51 1.22 3.97
C CYS A 29 -4.09 1.42 4.51
N GLN A 30 -3.92 2.28 5.52
CA GLN A 30 -2.67 2.59 6.22
C GLN A 30 -1.53 3.11 5.31
N ARG A 31 -1.89 3.57 4.11
CA ARG A 31 -1.00 4.28 3.18
C ARG A 31 -1.04 5.77 3.44
N THR A 32 0.11 6.42 3.31
CA THR A 32 0.22 7.88 3.26
C THR A 32 -0.35 8.42 1.95
N VAL A 33 -0.78 9.69 1.94
CA VAL A 33 -1.16 10.40 0.70
C VAL A 33 -0.05 10.31 -0.37
N ALA A 34 1.22 10.42 0.03
CA ALA A 34 2.36 10.35 -0.88
C ALA A 34 2.54 8.96 -1.53
N GLU A 35 2.22 7.88 -0.81
CA GLU A 35 2.22 6.51 -1.34
C GLU A 35 1.02 6.28 -2.26
N ILE A 36 -0.16 6.79 -1.88
CA ILE A 36 -1.38 6.70 -2.72
C ILE A 36 -1.15 7.37 -4.08
N GLY A 37 -0.58 8.58 -4.09
CA GLY A 37 -0.30 9.32 -5.33
C GLY A 37 0.77 8.66 -6.21
N ARG A 38 1.74 7.96 -5.60
CA ARG A 38 2.83 7.28 -6.32
C ARG A 38 2.51 5.83 -6.71
N TRP A 39 1.48 5.21 -6.13
CA TRP A 39 1.15 3.79 -6.32
C TRP A 39 1.08 3.34 -7.79
N GLY A 40 0.46 4.16 -8.66
CA GLY A 40 0.34 3.84 -10.09
C GLY A 40 1.69 3.84 -10.85
N ARG A 41 2.72 4.47 -10.28
CA ARG A 41 4.08 4.57 -10.86
C ARG A 41 5.08 3.63 -10.19
N MET A 42 4.70 2.98 -9.10
CA MET A 42 5.57 2.08 -8.34
C MET A 42 5.70 0.72 -9.02
N ASP A 43 6.89 0.14 -8.94
CA ASP A 43 7.15 -1.26 -9.32
C ASP A 43 6.61 -2.25 -8.27
N ASN A 44 6.71 -3.56 -8.54
CA ASN A 44 6.19 -4.58 -7.63
C ASN A 44 6.93 -4.63 -6.29
N ASP A 45 8.23 -4.33 -6.27
CA ASP A 45 9.03 -4.39 -5.05
C ASP A 45 8.75 -3.18 -4.15
N GLU A 46 8.61 -1.99 -4.73
CA GLU A 46 8.13 -0.79 -4.08
C GLU A 46 6.73 -0.99 -3.51
N ARG A 47 5.81 -1.57 -4.28
CA ARG A 47 4.46 -1.87 -3.81
C ARG A 47 4.47 -2.83 -2.62
N ARG A 48 5.31 -3.87 -2.65
CA ARG A 48 5.49 -4.80 -1.51
C ARG A 48 6.04 -4.09 -0.29
N ALA A 49 7.02 -3.20 -0.47
CA ALA A 49 7.59 -2.41 0.62
C ALA A 49 6.52 -1.51 1.26
N VAL A 50 5.71 -0.83 0.45
CA VAL A 50 4.58 -0.01 0.93
C VAL A 50 3.58 -0.88 1.69
N LEU A 51 3.20 -2.07 1.17
CA LEU A 51 2.32 -2.98 1.88
C LEU A 51 2.86 -3.41 3.25
N LYS A 52 4.17 -3.68 3.33
CA LYS A 52 4.83 -4.01 4.59
C LYS A 52 4.77 -2.84 5.58
N LEU A 53 5.05 -1.62 5.13
CA LEU A 53 4.94 -0.41 5.95
C LEU A 53 3.49 -0.16 6.40
N CYS A 54 2.51 -0.38 5.53
CA CYS A 54 1.09 -0.26 5.89
C CYS A 54 0.70 -1.26 6.98
N HIS A 55 1.21 -2.48 6.89
CA HIS A 55 1.00 -3.50 7.91
C HIS A 55 1.65 -3.09 9.25
N GLU A 56 2.89 -2.63 9.23
CA GLU A 56 3.59 -2.13 10.43
C GLU A 56 2.83 -0.98 11.10
N ARG A 57 2.35 0.00 10.31
CA ARG A 57 1.51 1.10 10.81
C ARG A 57 0.18 0.61 11.37
N ALA A 58 -0.45 -0.37 10.71
CA ALA A 58 -1.69 -0.96 11.20
C ALA A 58 -1.50 -1.65 12.56
N VAL A 59 -0.37 -2.32 12.76
CA VAL A 59 0.00 -2.96 14.03
C VAL A 59 0.25 -1.90 15.10
N GLU A 60 1.00 -0.85 14.78
CA GLU A 60 1.28 0.27 15.71
C GLU A 60 -0.01 1.01 16.10
N ALA A 61 -0.94 1.17 15.16
CA ALA A 61 -2.27 1.75 15.39
C ALA A 61 -3.23 0.78 16.13
N GLY A 62 -2.82 -0.47 16.39
CA GLY A 62 -3.65 -1.48 17.06
C GLY A 62 -4.84 -1.98 16.24
N LEU A 63 -4.81 -1.81 14.92
CA LEU A 63 -5.86 -2.23 13.99
C LEU A 63 -5.75 -3.72 13.60
N ILE A 64 -4.58 -4.32 13.78
CA ILE A 64 -4.29 -5.72 13.44
C ILE A 64 -3.50 -6.34 14.60
N LEU A 65 -3.94 -7.53 15.05
CA LEU A 65 -3.30 -8.36 16.08
C LEU A 65 -2.21 -9.27 15.51
#